data_AF-A0A7V3DEK4-F1
#
_entry.id   AF-A0A7V3DEK4-F1
#
_cell.length_a   1.000
_cell.length_b   1.000
_cell.length_c   1.000
_cell.angle_alpha   90.00
_cell.angle_beta   90.00
_cell.angle_gamma   90.00
#
_symmetry.space_group_name_H-M   'P 1'
#
loop_
_entity.id
_entity.type
_entity.pdbx_description
1 polymer ?
#
loop_
_entity_poly.entity_id
_entity_poly.type
_entity_poly.pdbx_seq_one_letter_code
_entity_poly.pdbx_strand_id
1 'polypeptide(L)'
;MDPVPEIRREKVFIQAGMSTAEIMKTYALSSDQAYKAKVKGFFVRNYSRKQIIIDRENFNSAVVYPLAKKVFAKNFKRNPLAQSLYDDMIQEAATRLFELSGKVKEMANGKYNQQYAGFWICHNAMLAFLKSWEKQNKWCTSFEELANPIREGKRIYSPDFGWMYV
;
A
#
# COMPACT_ATOMS: atom_id res chain seq x y z
N MET A 1 16.73 -17.87 11.63
CA MET A 1 16.30 -16.70 10.84
C MET A 1 16.24 -15.53 11.78
N ASP A 2 16.92 -14.43 11.42
CA ASP A 2 16.83 -13.20 12.20
C ASP A 2 15.41 -12.62 12.12
N PRO A 3 14.90 -12.02 13.20
CA PRO A 3 13.57 -11.44 13.20
C PRO A 3 13.52 -10.28 12.19
N VAL A 4 12.45 -10.25 11.37
CA VAL A 4 12.16 -9.09 10.51
C VAL A 4 12.20 -7.82 11.36
N PRO A 5 13.04 -6.82 11.00
CA PRO A 5 13.22 -5.65 11.84
C PRO A 5 11.93 -4.85 11.95
N GLU A 6 11.55 -4.50 13.17
CA GLU A 6 10.42 -3.60 13.42
C GLU A 6 10.80 -2.18 13.02
N ILE A 7 10.01 -1.56 12.14
CA ILE A 7 10.23 -0.21 11.62
C ILE A 7 8.99 0.61 11.95
N ARG A 8 9.07 1.41 13.02
CA ARG A 8 8.03 2.38 13.39
C ARG A 8 8.33 3.76 12.82
N ARG A 9 7.26 4.50 12.51
CA ARG A 9 7.37 5.92 12.15
C ARG A 9 7.61 6.72 13.43
N GLU A 10 8.82 7.23 13.57
CA GLU A 10 9.22 8.06 14.70
C GLU A 10 8.94 9.53 14.41
N LYS A 11 8.09 10.17 15.22
CA LYS A 11 7.89 11.62 15.19
C LYS A 11 8.96 12.29 16.04
N VAL A 12 9.77 13.13 15.41
CA VAL A 12 10.77 13.97 16.07
C VAL A 12 10.22 15.38 16.13
N PHE A 13 9.99 15.86 17.35
CA PHE A 13 9.49 17.22 17.59
C PHE A 13 10.63 18.22 17.50
N ILE A 14 10.34 19.37 16.90
CA ILE A 14 11.30 20.46 16.75
C ILE A 14 11.11 21.42 17.92
N GLN A 15 12.22 21.89 18.50
CA GLN A 15 12.18 22.90 19.54
C GLN A 15 11.59 24.21 18.99
N ALA A 16 10.69 24.82 19.77
CA ALA A 16 10.08 26.08 19.40
C ALA A 16 11.15 27.17 19.20
N GLY A 17 11.00 27.98 18.16
CA GLY A 17 11.92 29.08 17.85
C GLY A 17 13.11 28.71 16.96
N MET A 18 13.38 27.42 16.69
CA MET A 18 14.44 27.05 15.75
C MET A 18 14.18 27.61 14.35
N SER A 19 15.21 28.20 13.75
CA SER A 19 15.24 28.60 12.35
C SER A 19 15.36 27.38 11.42
N THR A 20 15.00 27.57 10.16
CA THR A 20 15.12 26.50 9.15
C THR A 20 16.56 26.01 9.01
N ALA A 21 17.54 26.93 9.05
CA ALA A 21 18.96 26.59 8.95
C ALA A 21 19.46 25.74 10.13
N GLU A 22 19.02 26.06 11.35
CA GLU A 22 19.34 25.26 12.54
C GLU A 22 18.72 23.86 12.43
N ILE A 23 17.46 23.75 11.99
CA ILE A 23 16.78 22.46 11.80
C ILE A 23 17.52 21.60 10.76
N MET A 24 17.95 22.21 9.64
CA MET A 24 18.74 21.50 8.62
C MET A 24 20.02 20.93 9.20
N LYS A 25 20.78 21.74 9.95
CA LYS A 25 22.06 21.32 10.54
C LYS A 25 21.89 20.26 11.62
N THR A 26 20.88 20.41 12.49
CA THR A 26 20.65 19.49 13.62
C THR A 26 20.11 18.14 13.17
N TYR A 27 19.20 18.13 12.20
CA TYR A 27 18.47 16.91 11.81
C TYR A 27 18.86 16.37 10.42
N ALA A 28 19.87 16.96 9.78
CA ALA A 28 20.33 16.62 8.43
C ALA A 28 19.19 16.59 7.40
N LEU A 29 18.29 17.58 7.49
CA LEU A 29 17.14 17.71 6.58
C LEU A 29 17.49 18.63 5.42
N SER A 30 16.89 18.37 4.26
CA SER A 30 16.88 19.35 3.16
C SER A 30 16.10 20.61 3.58
N SER A 31 16.38 21.74 2.91
CA SER A 31 15.73 23.03 3.19
C SER A 31 14.20 22.93 3.23
N ASP A 32 13.61 22.29 2.22
CA ASP A 32 12.15 22.09 2.13
C ASP A 32 11.58 21.25 3.28
N GLN A 33 12.28 20.17 3.66
CA GLN A 33 11.82 19.31 4.76
C GLN A 33 11.96 20.03 6.10
N ALA A 34 13.05 20.77 6.30
CA ALA A 34 13.25 21.58 7.50
C ALA A 34 12.18 22.67 7.63
N TYR A 35 11.83 23.35 6.53
CA TYR A 35 10.76 24.35 6.53
C TYR A 35 9.40 23.73 6.88
N LYS A 36 9.05 22.62 6.22
CA LYS A 36 7.80 21.89 6.51
C LYS A 36 7.74 21.41 7.95
N ALA A 37 8.86 20.92 8.47
CA ALA A 37 8.98 20.44 9.84
C ALA A 37 8.83 21.59 10.84
N LYS A 38 9.44 22.76 10.56
CA LYS A 38 9.27 23.99 11.35
C LYS A 38 7.80 24.40 11.45
N VAL A 39 7.10 24.46 10.32
CA VAL A 39 5.67 24.84 10.28
C VAL A 39 4.80 23.83 11.03
N LYS A 40 5.11 22.53 10.93
CA LYS A 40 4.36 21.45 11.60
C LYS A 40 4.74 21.25 13.08
N GLY A 41 5.89 21.76 13.51
CA GLY A 41 6.49 21.49 14.82
C GLY A 41 7.09 20.08 14.98
N PHE A 42 7.06 19.24 13.94
CA PHE A 42 7.67 17.91 13.96
C PHE A 42 7.95 17.40 12.53
N PHE A 43 8.82 16.39 12.43
CA PHE A 43 8.98 15.57 11.22
C PHE A 43 8.98 14.08 11.57
N VAL A 44 8.88 13.23 10.55
CA VAL A 44 8.95 11.77 10.71
C VAL A 44 10.28 11.28 10.17
N ARG A 45 11.16 10.78 11.03
CA ARG A 45 12.55 10.45 10.68
C ARG A 45 12.66 9.31 9.66
N ASN A 46 11.86 8.26 9.84
CA ASN A 46 11.92 7.04 9.02
C ASN A 46 10.89 7.00 7.88
N TYR A 47 10.53 8.15 7.30
CA TYR A 47 9.48 8.20 6.27
C TYR A 47 9.88 7.50 4.95
N SER A 48 11.18 7.37 4.68
CA SER A 48 11.72 6.71 3.49
C SER A 48 11.57 5.19 3.50
N ARG A 49 11.32 4.59 4.67
CA ARG A 49 11.20 3.14 4.82
C ARG A 49 9.74 2.73 4.98
N LYS A 50 9.39 1.57 4.45
CA LYS A 50 8.07 0.95 4.72
C LYS A 50 7.96 0.71 6.22
N GLN A 51 6.82 1.07 6.79
CA GLN A 51 6.52 0.75 8.19
C GLN A 51 6.27 -0.75 8.31
N ILE A 52 6.90 -1.37 9.31
CA ILE A 52 6.80 -2.80 9.64
C ILE A 52 6.56 -2.90 11.14
N ILE A 53 5.37 -3.32 11.54
CA ILE A 53 4.96 -3.54 12.92
C ILE A 53 4.21 -4.87 12.97
N ILE A 54 4.91 -5.92 13.40
CA ILE A 54 4.41 -7.29 13.35
C ILE A 54 3.98 -7.70 14.76
N ASP A 55 2.69 -8.01 14.90
CA ASP A 55 2.14 -8.81 16.00
C ASP A 55 2.03 -10.25 15.51
N ARG A 56 3.00 -11.09 15.86
CA ARG A 56 3.06 -12.50 15.42
C ARG A 56 2.06 -13.37 16.17
N GLU A 57 1.88 -13.10 17.46
CA GLU A 57 1.06 -13.91 18.37
C GLU A 57 -0.41 -13.87 17.98
N ASN A 58 -0.87 -12.73 17.44
CA ASN A 58 -2.27 -12.52 17.09
C ASN A 58 -2.53 -12.53 15.58
N PHE A 59 -1.53 -12.82 14.74
CA PHE A 59 -1.72 -12.88 13.29
C PHE A 59 -2.35 -14.21 12.87
N ASN A 60 -3.57 -14.14 12.32
CA ASN A 60 -4.30 -15.31 11.84
C ASN A 60 -4.38 -15.34 10.31
N SER A 61 -3.55 -16.18 9.69
CA SER A 61 -3.52 -16.36 8.23
C SER A 61 -4.87 -16.83 7.66
N ALA A 62 -5.62 -17.65 8.41
CA ALA A 62 -6.92 -18.16 7.98
C ALA A 62 -7.99 -17.06 7.85
N VAL A 63 -7.80 -15.90 8.49
CA VAL A 63 -8.68 -14.73 8.35
C VAL A 63 -8.19 -13.78 7.26
N VAL A 64 -6.87 -13.67 7.11
CA VAL A 64 -6.20 -12.74 6.20
C VAL A 64 -6.45 -13.08 4.74
N TYR A 65 -6.29 -14.35 4.35
CA TYR A 65 -6.49 -14.76 2.96
C TYR A 65 -7.94 -14.56 2.47
N PRO A 66 -8.99 -14.98 3.21
CA PRO A 66 -10.37 -14.68 2.83
C PRO A 66 -10.65 -13.18 2.68
N LEU A 67 -10.08 -12.34 3.55
CA LEU A 67 -10.22 -10.88 3.43
C LEU A 67 -9.57 -10.36 2.15
N ALA A 68 -8.34 -10.79 1.84
CA ALA A 68 -7.66 -10.44 0.60
C ALA A 68 -8.48 -10.88 -0.63
N LYS A 69 -8.97 -12.12 -0.67
CA LYS A 69 -9.83 -12.62 -1.75
C LYS A 69 -11.11 -11.79 -1.92
N LYS A 70 -11.75 -11.41 -0.81
CA LYS A 70 -12.94 -10.53 -0.81
C LYS A 70 -12.62 -9.14 -1.38
N VAL A 71 -11.49 -8.56 -1.00
CA VAL A 71 -11.02 -7.25 -1.50
C VAL A 71 -10.72 -7.33 -3.00
N PHE A 72 -10.07 -8.40 -3.45
CA PHE A 72 -9.83 -8.67 -4.86
C PHE A 72 -11.15 -8.73 -5.64
N ALA A 73 -12.06 -9.60 -5.20
CA ALA A 73 -13.34 -9.82 -5.85
C ALA A 73 -14.15 -8.52 -6.00
N LYS A 74 -14.09 -7.64 -4.99
CA LYS A 74 -14.83 -6.37 -4.97
C LYS A 74 -14.22 -5.29 -5.88
N ASN A 75 -12.89 -5.17 -5.92
CA ASN A 75 -12.25 -4.00 -6.53
C ASN A 75 -11.47 -4.30 -7.82
N PHE A 76 -11.01 -5.54 -8.01
CA PHE A 76 -10.04 -5.87 -9.06
C PHE A 76 -10.54 -6.95 -10.03
N LYS A 77 -11.59 -7.69 -9.67
CA LYS A 77 -12.13 -8.81 -10.47
C LYS A 77 -12.41 -8.47 -11.95
N ARG A 78 -12.81 -7.24 -12.25
CA ARG A 78 -13.18 -6.81 -13.61
C ARG A 78 -11.98 -6.41 -14.47
N ASN A 79 -10.78 -6.35 -13.91
CA ASN A 79 -9.56 -6.01 -14.65
C ASN A 79 -8.89 -7.32 -15.11
N PRO A 80 -8.75 -7.56 -16.44
CA PRO A 80 -8.13 -8.78 -16.98
C PRO A 80 -6.67 -8.97 -16.54
N LEU A 81 -5.89 -7.89 -16.49
CA LEU A 81 -4.52 -7.94 -15.99
C LEU A 81 -4.47 -8.33 -14.51
N ALA A 82 -5.37 -7.77 -13.69
CA ALA A 82 -5.45 -8.16 -12.29
C ALA A 82 -5.84 -9.63 -12.12
N GLN A 83 -6.67 -10.18 -13.02
CA GLN A 83 -7.00 -11.61 -13.04
C GLN A 83 -5.76 -12.48 -13.35
N SER A 84 -4.96 -12.09 -14.33
CA SER A 84 -3.70 -12.81 -14.63
C SER A 84 -2.67 -12.75 -13.49
N LEU A 85 -2.80 -11.77 -12.59
CA LEU A 85 -1.92 -11.56 -11.44
C LEU A 85 -2.59 -11.92 -10.11
N TYR A 86 -3.67 -12.70 -10.13
CA TYR A 86 -4.52 -12.94 -8.97
C TYR A 86 -3.73 -13.42 -7.75
N ASP A 87 -2.97 -14.51 -7.89
CA ASP A 87 -2.27 -15.12 -6.75
C ASP A 87 -1.20 -14.19 -6.17
N ASP A 88 -0.45 -13.48 -7.03
CA ASP A 88 0.55 -12.49 -6.60
C ASP A 88 -0.09 -11.33 -5.84
N MET A 89 -1.24 -10.83 -6.33
CA MET A 89 -1.99 -9.77 -5.66
C MET A 89 -2.53 -10.22 -4.30
N ILE A 90 -3.01 -11.45 -4.18
CA ILE A 90 -3.43 -12.04 -2.90
C ILE A 90 -2.23 -12.15 -1.95
N GLN A 91 -1.08 -12.62 -2.44
CA GLN A 91 0.14 -12.78 -1.65
C GLN A 91 0.69 -11.44 -1.16
N GLU A 92 0.74 -10.41 -2.00
CA GLU A 92 1.19 -9.07 -1.60
C GLU A 92 0.26 -8.48 -0.52
N ALA A 93 -1.05 -8.66 -0.65
CA ALA A 93 -2.01 -8.22 0.36
C ALA A 93 -1.82 -8.94 1.70
N ALA A 94 -1.65 -10.27 1.68
CA ALA A 94 -1.42 -11.06 2.89
C ALA A 94 -0.10 -10.68 3.57
N THR A 95 0.96 -10.49 2.77
CA THR A 95 2.28 -10.02 3.25
C THR A 95 2.13 -8.67 3.91
N ARG A 96 1.43 -7.72 3.29
CA ARG A 96 1.26 -6.39 3.85
C ARG A 96 0.41 -6.37 5.12
N LEU A 97 -0.59 -7.25 5.23
CA LEU A 97 -1.35 -7.45 6.47
C LEU A 97 -0.47 -8.02 7.59
N PHE A 98 0.45 -8.92 7.28
CA PHE A 98 1.41 -9.45 8.25
C PHE A 98 2.38 -8.37 8.72
N GLU A 99 2.99 -7.63 7.80
CA GLU A 99 3.92 -6.52 8.11
C GLU A 99 3.27 -5.42 8.95
N LEU A 100 1.94 -5.30 8.96
CA LEU A 100 1.20 -4.26 9.67
C LEU A 100 0.28 -4.81 10.76
N SER A 101 0.37 -6.08 11.14
CA SER A 101 -0.59 -6.70 12.05
C SER A 101 -0.66 -6.01 13.41
N GLY A 102 0.48 -5.58 13.96
CA GLY A 102 0.50 -4.82 15.22
C GLY A 102 -0.04 -3.40 15.07
N LYS A 103 0.10 -2.79 13.88
CA LYS A 103 -0.48 -1.47 13.59
C LYS A 103 -2.01 -1.51 13.49
N VAL A 104 -2.58 -2.58 12.90
CA VAL A 104 -4.04 -2.75 12.81
C VAL A 104 -4.66 -2.82 14.19
N LYS A 105 -3.99 -3.49 15.14
CA LYS A 105 -4.38 -3.52 16.55
C LYS A 105 -4.36 -2.13 17.17
N GLU A 106 -3.30 -1.35 16.95
CA GLU A 106 -3.18 0.04 17.44
C GLU A 106 -4.21 1.00 16.82
N MET A 107 -4.58 0.79 15.56
CA MET A 107 -5.54 1.64 14.84
C MET A 107 -7.01 1.30 15.10
N ALA A 108 -7.30 0.18 15.76
CA ALA A 108 -8.65 -0.23 16.15
C ALA A 108 -9.15 0.67 17.30
N ASN A 109 -9.40 1.94 16.98
CA ASN A 109 -10.18 2.83 17.83
C ASN A 109 -11.67 2.62 17.53
N GLY A 110 -12.56 2.99 18.45
CA GLY A 110 -14.01 2.76 18.29
C GLY A 110 -14.65 3.32 17.01
N LYS A 111 -13.94 4.14 16.22
CA LYS A 111 -14.38 4.68 14.92
C LYS A 111 -14.12 3.73 13.75
N TYR A 112 -13.07 2.91 13.79
CA TYR A 112 -12.71 1.99 12.70
C TYR A 112 -12.29 0.63 13.25
N ASN A 113 -13.06 -0.41 12.95
CA ASN A 113 -12.73 -1.76 13.38
C ASN A 113 -11.55 -2.35 12.57
N GLN A 114 -10.95 -3.42 13.09
CA GLN A 114 -9.80 -4.08 12.48
C GLN A 114 -10.08 -4.57 11.05
N GLN A 115 -11.33 -4.97 10.75
CA GLN A 115 -11.73 -5.39 9.41
C GLN A 115 -11.69 -4.25 8.39
N TYR A 116 -12.14 -3.05 8.77
CA TYR A 116 -12.09 -1.87 7.92
C TYR A 116 -10.64 -1.45 7.63
N ALA A 117 -9.78 -1.44 8.66
CA ALA A 117 -8.36 -1.18 8.48
C ALA A 117 -7.70 -2.23 7.57
N GLY A 118 -7.99 -3.51 7.80
CA GLY A 118 -7.48 -4.61 6.99
C GLY A 118 -7.92 -4.53 5.52
N PHE A 119 -9.18 -4.18 5.26
CA PHE A 119 -9.70 -3.99 3.90
C PHE A 119 -8.86 -2.99 3.09
N TRP A 120 -8.59 -1.82 3.67
CA TRP A 120 -7.81 -0.78 2.99
C TRP A 120 -6.32 -1.12 2.87
N ILE A 121 -5.76 -1.85 3.83
CA ILE A 121 -4.39 -2.37 3.71
C ILE A 121 -4.29 -3.31 2.49
N CYS A 122 -5.20 -4.28 2.36
CA CYS A 122 -5.25 -5.17 1.20
C CYS A 122 -5.41 -4.38 -0.11
N HIS A 123 -6.40 -3.49 -0.17
CA HIS A 123 -6.69 -2.73 -1.39
C HIS A 123 -5.48 -1.94 -1.86
N ASN A 124 -4.81 -1.22 -0.95
CA ASN A 124 -3.65 -0.41 -1.30
C ASN A 124 -2.43 -1.26 -1.68
N ALA A 125 -2.22 -2.40 -1.02
CA ALA A 125 -1.14 -3.33 -1.35
C ALA A 125 -1.32 -3.88 -2.79
N MET A 126 -2.51 -4.40 -3.10
CA MET A 126 -2.88 -4.90 -4.43
C MET A 126 -2.75 -3.81 -5.50
N LEU A 127 -3.27 -2.61 -5.25
CA LEU A 127 -3.20 -1.49 -6.19
C LEU A 127 -1.76 -1.04 -6.45
N ALA A 128 -0.93 -0.98 -5.40
CA ALA A 128 0.47 -0.61 -5.53
C ALA A 128 1.27 -1.67 -6.30
N PHE A 129 0.98 -2.95 -6.09
CA PHE A 129 1.57 -4.04 -6.86
C PHE A 129 1.20 -3.93 -8.34
N LEU A 130 -0.09 -3.84 -8.66
CA LEU A 130 -0.58 -3.74 -10.03
C LEU A 130 0.07 -2.56 -10.77
N LYS A 131 0.11 -1.37 -10.16
CA LYS A 131 0.76 -0.20 -10.74
C LYS A 131 2.27 -0.35 -10.93
N SER A 132 2.94 -1.02 -9.99
CA SER A 132 4.37 -1.34 -10.11
C SER A 132 4.61 -2.28 -11.28
N TRP A 133 3.78 -3.30 -11.41
CA TRP A 133 3.83 -4.27 -12.50
C TRP A 133 3.60 -3.59 -13.85
N GLU A 134 2.53 -2.79 -13.98
CA GLU A 134 2.22 -2.02 -15.20
C GLU A 134 3.41 -1.15 -15.61
N LYS A 135 4.02 -0.44 -14.65
CA LYS A 135 5.18 0.43 -14.92
C LYS A 135 6.40 -0.36 -15.40
N GLN A 136 6.66 -1.54 -14.85
CA GLN A 136 7.80 -2.37 -15.21
C GLN A 136 7.60 -3.05 -16.57
N ASN A 137 6.37 -3.45 -16.87
CA ASN A 137 6.02 -4.20 -18.08
C ASN A 137 5.42 -3.31 -19.19
N LYS A 138 5.47 -1.99 -19.05
CA LYS A 138 4.94 -1.02 -20.04
C LYS A 138 5.53 -1.14 -21.45
N TRP A 139 6.63 -1.87 -21.61
CA TRP A 139 7.29 -2.10 -22.89
C TRP A 139 7.07 -3.53 -23.42
N CYS A 140 6.36 -4.38 -22.67
CA CYS A 140 5.95 -5.71 -23.12
C CYS A 140 4.68 -5.57 -23.98
N THR A 141 4.87 -5.45 -25.29
CA THR A 141 3.81 -5.30 -26.30
C THR A 141 2.78 -6.44 -26.28
N SER A 142 3.16 -7.66 -25.88
CA SER A 142 2.25 -8.81 -25.79
C SER A 142 1.17 -8.67 -24.73
N PHE A 143 1.39 -7.83 -23.71
CA PHE A 143 0.41 -7.55 -22.66
C PHE A 143 -0.37 -6.26 -22.89
N GLU A 144 0.07 -5.36 -23.78
CA GLU A 144 -0.74 -4.19 -24.15
C GLU A 144 -2.08 -4.62 -24.77
N GLU A 145 -2.10 -5.71 -25.54
CA GLU A 145 -3.33 -6.26 -26.12
C GLU A 145 -4.27 -6.89 -25.07
N LEU A 146 -3.73 -7.44 -23.97
CA LEU A 146 -4.49 -8.01 -22.84
C LEU A 146 -4.89 -6.97 -21.79
N ALA A 147 -4.07 -5.93 -21.59
CA ALA A 147 -4.22 -4.90 -20.57
C ALA A 147 -4.96 -3.64 -21.06
N ASN A 148 -4.96 -3.37 -22.37
CA ASN A 148 -5.71 -2.27 -22.98
C ASN A 148 -6.82 -2.75 -23.94
N PRO A 149 -7.97 -3.19 -23.42
CA PRO A 149 -9.22 -2.93 -24.12
C PRO A 149 -9.61 -1.44 -24.05
N ILE A 150 -9.06 -0.71 -23.07
CA ILE A 150 -9.44 0.65 -22.58
C ILE A 150 -8.90 1.76 -23.49
N ARG A 151 -9.59 2.11 -24.58
CA ARG A 151 -9.34 3.40 -25.26
C ARG A 151 -10.57 4.22 -25.63
N GLU A 152 -11.80 3.69 -25.62
CA GLU A 152 -12.92 4.40 -26.27
C GLU A 152 -14.31 4.36 -25.59
N GLY A 153 -14.47 3.86 -24.35
CA GLY A 153 -15.79 3.85 -23.70
C GLY A 153 -16.86 2.96 -24.36
N LYS A 154 -16.48 2.09 -25.32
CA LYS A 154 -17.41 1.26 -26.09
C LYS A 154 -17.46 -0.16 -25.54
N ARG A 155 -18.66 -0.68 -25.33
CA ARG A 155 -18.86 -2.07 -24.87
C ARG A 155 -18.44 -3.05 -25.97
N ILE A 156 -17.47 -3.93 -25.70
CA ILE A 156 -17.00 -4.95 -26.65
C ILE A 156 -17.27 -6.35 -26.07
N TYR A 157 -17.71 -7.28 -26.91
CA TYR A 157 -17.93 -8.68 -26.53
C TYR A 157 -16.66 -9.49 -26.77
N SER A 158 -16.15 -10.17 -25.73
CA SER A 158 -15.10 -11.18 -25.83
C SER A 158 -15.71 -12.59 -25.72
N PRO A 159 -15.32 -13.56 -26.57
CA PRO A 159 -15.75 -14.95 -26.44
C PRO A 159 -15.33 -15.60 -25.11
N ASP A 160 -14.19 -15.20 -24.57
CA ASP A 160 -13.60 -15.80 -23.37
C ASP A 160 -14.07 -15.10 -22.08
N PHE A 161 -14.43 -13.82 -22.15
CA PHE A 161 -14.71 -12.98 -20.97
C PHE A 161 -16.06 -12.26 -20.99
N GLY A 162 -16.87 -12.47 -22.03
CA GLY A 162 -18.19 -11.86 -22.20
C GLY A 162 -18.14 -10.35 -22.49
N TRP A 163 -19.21 -9.64 -22.16
CA TRP A 163 -19.28 -8.19 -22.36
C TRP A 163 -18.33 -7.44 -21.44
N MET A 164 -17.32 -6.78 -22.01
CA MET A 164 -16.37 -5.95 -21.29
C MET A 164 -16.67 -4.46 -21.48
N TYR A 165 -16.42 -3.67 -20.44
CA TYR A 165 -16.45 -2.21 -20.50
C TYR A 165 -15.04 -1.73 -20.84
N VAL A 166 -14.92 -1.06 -21.99
CA VAL A 166 -13.75 -0.30 -22.43
C VAL A 166 -13.74 1.07 -21.76
#